data_AF-A0A0G1DFD3-F1
#
_entry.id   AF-A0A0G1DFD3-F1
#
_cell.length_a   1.000
_cell.length_b   1.000
_cell.length_c   1.000
_cell.angle_alpha   90.00
_cell.angle_beta   90.00
_cell.angle_gamma   90.00
#
_symmetry.space_group_name_H-M   'P 1'
#
loop_
_entity.id
_entity.type
_entity.pdbx_description
1 polymer ?
#
loop_
_entity_poly.entity_id
_entity_poly.type
_entity_poly.pdbx_seq_one_letter_code
_entity_poly.pdbx_strand_id
1 'polypeptide(L)'
;MRFKGFFFLMAIFAIVSLFLISCSADNTPTGPAAADQVSIVAKNTGDNGFDQFGYNYNTGIFVGKADGVDRILDGKVWGDPTYANDKLVMKYSRAWVEARFNGGEWTPQAWCSNEWNGSFPSGSGEVWHYKIIWVGMGLENSPYWRPGGYPIWGQFEVILSQGKTPEGHFWETHANPAGYGAGTN
;
A
#
# COMPACT_ATOMS: atom_id res chain seq x y z
N MET A 1 -21.12 15.16 -9.97
CA MET A 1 -20.21 15.33 -8.83
C MET A 1 -19.11 14.30 -8.94
N ARG A 2 -17.88 14.71 -9.30
CA ARG A 2 -16.72 13.80 -9.41
C ARG A 2 -16.13 13.63 -8.01
N PHE A 3 -16.20 12.42 -7.47
CA PHE A 3 -15.65 12.07 -6.15
C PHE A 3 -14.12 12.23 -6.18
N LYS A 4 -13.59 13.16 -5.39
CA LYS A 4 -12.14 13.39 -5.27
C LYS A 4 -11.42 12.29 -4.47
N GLY A 5 -12.11 11.61 -3.54
CA GLY A 5 -11.57 10.40 -2.86
C GLY A 5 -11.25 9.25 -3.83
N PHE A 6 -11.91 9.25 -4.99
CA PHE A 6 -11.64 8.31 -6.08
C PHE A 6 -10.25 8.52 -6.71
N PHE A 7 -9.61 9.69 -6.58
CA PHE A 7 -8.28 9.96 -7.15
C PHE A 7 -7.13 9.31 -6.39
N PHE A 8 -7.26 9.07 -5.08
CA PHE A 8 -6.20 8.43 -4.29
C PHE A 8 -6.09 6.93 -4.60
N LEU A 9 -7.23 6.29 -4.91
CA LEU A 9 -7.27 4.94 -5.47
C LEU A 9 -7.08 4.93 -7.00
N MET A 10 -7.37 6.03 -7.71
CA MET A 10 -7.17 6.16 -9.16
C MET A 10 -5.77 6.59 -9.62
N ALA A 11 -4.89 7.07 -8.74
CA ALA A 11 -3.46 7.11 -9.04
C ALA A 11 -2.89 5.69 -9.29
N ILE A 12 -3.62 4.65 -8.85
CA ILE A 12 -3.35 3.25 -9.20
C ILE A 12 -4.08 2.82 -10.51
N PHE A 13 -4.99 3.64 -11.04
CA PHE A 13 -5.97 3.23 -12.07
C PHE A 13 -5.94 4.06 -13.37
N ALA A 14 -5.08 5.07 -13.51
CA ALA A 14 -5.04 5.96 -14.69
C ALA A 14 -3.90 5.70 -15.70
N ILE A 15 -3.34 4.49 -15.74
CA ILE A 15 -2.58 3.98 -16.89
C ILE A 15 -3.20 2.63 -17.28
N VAL A 16 -4.34 2.68 -17.97
CA VAL A 16 -5.05 1.50 -18.46
C VAL A 16 -4.63 1.18 -19.90
N SER A 17 -4.25 -0.08 -20.10
CA SER A 17 -4.23 -0.80 -21.38
C SER A 17 -3.06 -0.58 -22.36
N LEU A 18 -1.84 -0.85 -21.88
CA LEU A 18 -0.91 -1.70 -22.64
C LEU A 18 -0.02 -2.46 -21.65
N PHE A 19 -0.31 -3.76 -21.48
CA PHE A 19 0.45 -4.77 -20.75
C PHE A 19 0.75 -4.53 -19.25
N LEU A 20 -0.20 -5.04 -18.44
CA LEU A 20 -0.06 -5.76 -17.17
C LEU A 20 1.14 -5.44 -16.27
N ILE A 21 0.83 -5.19 -14.98
CA ILE A 21 1.70 -5.13 -13.80
C ILE A 21 2.03 -3.70 -13.34
N SER A 22 1.19 -3.14 -12.46
CA SER A 22 1.65 -2.02 -11.60
C SER A 22 1.00 -1.94 -10.21
N CYS A 23 0.37 -3.02 -9.75
CA CYS A 23 0.25 -3.29 -8.31
C CYS A 23 1.02 -4.56 -7.89
N SER A 24 1.69 -5.19 -8.86
CA SER A 24 2.61 -6.32 -8.69
C SER A 24 4.02 -5.91 -9.12
N ALA A 25 4.56 -4.77 -8.66
CA ALA A 25 5.89 -4.35 -9.10
C ALA A 25 6.97 -5.28 -8.52
N ASP A 26 7.33 -6.31 -9.28
CA ASP A 26 8.59 -7.04 -9.23
C ASP A 26 9.69 -6.13 -9.76
N ASN A 27 10.72 -5.90 -8.96
CA ASN A 27 12.02 -5.45 -9.45
C ASN A 27 12.90 -6.69 -9.62
N THR A 28 12.61 -7.54 -10.61
CA THR A 28 13.65 -8.38 -11.20
C THR A 28 14.31 -7.60 -12.33
N PRO A 29 15.63 -7.34 -12.27
CA PRO A 29 16.31 -6.53 -13.25
C PRO A 29 16.41 -7.29 -14.59
N THR A 30 15.86 -6.73 -15.65
CA THR A 30 16.03 -7.24 -17.02
C THR A 30 17.10 -6.41 -17.75
N GLY A 31 18.33 -6.92 -17.73
CA GLY A 31 19.47 -6.47 -18.53
C GLY A 31 20.48 -7.60 -18.60
N PRO A 32 21.25 -7.75 -19.70
CA PRO A 32 22.11 -8.91 -19.92
C PRO A 32 23.15 -8.99 -18.80
N ALA A 33 23.48 -10.23 -18.39
CA ALA A 33 24.42 -10.53 -17.32
C ALA A 33 25.72 -9.72 -17.43
N ALA A 34 25.77 -8.60 -16.71
CA ALA A 34 27.00 -7.92 -16.34
C ALA A 34 27.24 -8.27 -14.88
N ALA A 35 28.27 -9.08 -14.67
CA ALA A 35 28.72 -9.47 -13.36
C ALA A 35 29.03 -8.24 -12.50
N ASP A 36 28.68 -8.38 -11.22
CA ASP A 36 29.30 -7.70 -10.09
C ASP A 36 28.99 -6.21 -9.91
N GLN A 37 27.88 -5.92 -9.25
CA GLN A 37 27.89 -5.15 -8.00
C GLN A 37 26.65 -5.57 -7.19
N VAL A 38 26.84 -6.45 -6.21
CA VAL A 38 25.87 -6.58 -5.11
C VAL A 38 25.91 -5.25 -4.36
N SER A 39 25.07 -4.29 -4.74
CA SER A 39 24.81 -3.13 -3.89
C SER A 39 24.01 -3.63 -2.70
N ILE A 40 24.71 -4.16 -1.70
CA ILE A 40 24.18 -4.30 -0.36
C ILE A 40 23.77 -2.88 0.01
N VAL A 41 22.48 -2.56 -0.12
CA VAL A 41 21.91 -1.33 0.43
C VAL A 41 22.35 -1.37 1.89
N ALA A 42 23.32 -0.52 2.21
CA ALA A 42 23.97 -0.55 3.50
C ALA A 42 22.85 -0.47 4.53
N LYS A 43 22.71 -1.53 5.33
CA LYS A 43 21.87 -1.51 6.52
C LYS A 43 22.41 -0.36 7.35
N ASN A 44 21.78 0.81 7.33
CA ASN A 44 22.17 1.91 8.18
C ASN A 44 22.11 1.38 9.61
N THR A 45 23.29 1.18 10.20
CA THR A 45 23.44 0.54 11.51
C THR A 45 22.94 1.42 12.67
N GLY A 46 22.29 2.55 12.37
CA GLY A 46 21.61 3.44 13.32
C GLY A 46 20.08 3.45 13.24
N ASP A 47 19.46 2.87 12.20
CA ASP A 47 18.05 3.16 11.87
C ASP A 47 17.05 2.13 12.42
N ASN A 48 17.39 1.39 13.48
CA ASN A 48 16.50 0.40 14.14
C ASN A 48 15.81 -0.60 13.16
N GLY A 49 16.44 -0.87 12.01
CA GLY A 49 15.94 -1.78 10.98
C GLY A 49 15.09 -1.14 9.88
N PHE A 50 14.96 0.19 9.85
CA PHE A 50 14.37 0.93 8.73
C PHE A 50 15.40 1.18 7.62
N ASP A 51 14.95 1.14 6.36
CA ASP A 51 15.72 1.64 5.22
C ASP A 51 15.53 3.15 5.03
N GLN A 52 16.27 3.73 4.07
CA GLN A 52 16.23 5.15 3.74
C GLN A 52 14.85 5.66 3.28
N PHE A 53 13.94 4.76 2.88
CA PHE A 53 12.60 5.08 2.43
C PHE A 53 11.58 5.04 3.58
N GLY A 54 11.92 4.41 4.70
CA GLY A 54 11.05 4.25 5.85
C GLY A 54 10.44 2.85 5.98
N TYR A 55 10.92 1.85 5.23
CA TYR A 55 10.49 0.45 5.38
C TYR A 55 11.32 -0.31 6.40
N ASN A 56 10.66 -1.07 7.27
CA ASN A 56 11.25 -2.13 8.09
C ASN A 56 10.61 -3.47 7.72
N TYR A 57 11.29 -4.21 6.83
CA TYR A 57 10.77 -5.48 6.30
C TYR A 57 10.73 -6.60 7.35
N ASN A 58 11.56 -6.53 8.39
CA ASN A 58 11.56 -7.53 9.46
C ASN A 58 10.27 -7.47 10.28
N THR A 59 9.76 -6.26 10.51
CA THR A 59 8.54 -6.02 11.30
C THR A 59 7.30 -5.80 10.43
N GLY A 60 7.45 -5.64 9.12
CA GLY A 60 6.34 -5.38 8.20
C GLY A 60 5.73 -4.00 8.42
N ILE A 61 6.58 -2.99 8.61
CA ILE A 61 6.12 -1.62 8.91
C ILE A 61 6.76 -0.64 7.92
N PHE A 62 5.97 0.33 7.47
CA PHE A 62 6.46 1.56 6.86
C PHE A 62 6.12 2.74 7.77
N VAL A 63 7.09 3.63 8.01
CA VAL A 63 6.87 4.93 8.66
C VAL A 63 7.73 5.96 7.95
N GLY A 64 7.09 6.93 7.30
CA GLY A 64 7.84 7.94 6.56
C GLY A 64 6.96 8.99 5.90
N LYS A 65 7.60 9.79 5.05
CA LYS A 65 6.90 10.62 4.08
C LYS A 65 6.35 9.74 2.95
N ALA A 66 5.25 10.14 2.34
CA ALA A 66 4.68 9.47 1.19
C ALA A 66 5.67 9.30 0.03
N ASP A 67 6.57 10.27 -0.17
CA ASP A 67 7.71 10.21 -1.10
C ASP A 67 8.56 8.93 -0.97
N GLY A 68 8.62 8.31 0.22
CA GLY A 68 9.37 7.08 0.40
C GLY A 68 8.65 5.81 -0.11
N VAL A 69 7.33 5.83 -0.27
CA VAL A 69 6.54 4.59 -0.44
C VAL A 69 6.76 3.93 -1.80
N ASP A 70 7.12 4.69 -2.83
CA ASP A 70 7.43 4.17 -4.17
C ASP A 70 8.92 3.85 -4.35
N ARG A 71 9.71 4.05 -3.28
CA ARG A 71 11.17 3.85 -3.22
C ARG A 71 11.94 4.80 -4.14
N ILE A 72 11.40 5.99 -4.41
CA ILE A 72 12.04 7.04 -5.18
C ILE A 72 11.91 8.35 -4.40
N LEU A 73 13.00 8.84 -3.81
CA LEU A 73 13.00 10.11 -3.07
C LEU A 73 13.19 11.30 -4.04
N ASP A 74 12.16 11.63 -4.82
CA ASP A 74 12.20 12.72 -5.82
C ASP A 74 11.23 13.89 -5.53
N GLY A 75 10.63 13.89 -4.33
CA GLY A 75 9.63 14.87 -3.93
C GLY A 75 8.26 14.60 -4.52
N LYS A 76 7.98 13.35 -4.93
CA LYS A 76 6.71 12.90 -5.51
C LYS A 76 6.37 11.54 -4.94
N VAL A 77 5.08 11.22 -4.94
CA VAL A 77 4.61 9.86 -4.72
C VAL A 77 3.90 9.40 -5.98
N TRP A 78 4.44 8.37 -6.63
CA TRP A 78 3.94 7.86 -7.91
C TRP A 78 3.80 8.96 -8.98
N GLY A 79 4.74 9.91 -8.99
CA GLY A 79 4.78 11.03 -9.93
C GLY A 79 3.93 12.25 -9.55
N ASP A 80 3.20 12.21 -8.42
CA ASP A 80 2.41 13.34 -7.92
C ASP A 80 3.12 14.04 -6.73
N PRO A 81 3.51 15.32 -6.84
CA PRO A 81 4.12 16.07 -5.75
C PRO A 81 3.13 16.50 -4.66
N THR A 82 1.82 16.50 -4.93
CA THR A 82 0.77 17.03 -4.03
C THR A 82 0.83 16.38 -2.64
N TYR A 83 1.18 15.10 -2.65
CA TYR A 83 1.06 14.19 -1.52
C TYR A 83 2.41 13.81 -0.93
N ALA A 84 3.52 14.16 -1.59
CA ALA A 84 4.86 13.67 -1.25
C ALA A 84 5.29 13.99 0.19
N ASN A 85 4.84 15.13 0.72
CA ASN A 85 5.17 15.53 2.09
C ASN A 85 4.35 14.80 3.15
N ASP A 86 3.22 14.18 2.77
CA ASP A 86 2.29 13.58 3.73
C ASP A 86 2.94 12.48 4.55
N LYS A 87 2.50 12.30 5.79
CA LYS A 87 2.99 11.23 6.65
C LYS A 87 2.17 9.98 6.41
N LEU A 88 2.87 8.87 6.21
CA LEU A 88 2.26 7.58 5.97
C LEU A 88 2.81 6.56 6.95
N VAL A 89 1.89 5.85 7.59
CA VAL A 89 2.17 4.63 8.36
C VAL A 89 1.47 3.47 7.69
N MET A 90 2.22 2.46 7.30
CA MET A 90 1.64 1.20 6.81
C MET A 90 2.08 0.04 7.67
N LYS A 91 1.18 -0.91 7.85
CA LYS A 91 1.44 -2.15 8.58
C LYS A 91 1.00 -3.31 7.71
N TYR A 92 1.87 -4.30 7.61
CA TYR A 92 1.68 -5.48 6.78
C TYR A 92 1.70 -6.72 7.64
N SER A 93 0.81 -7.66 7.37
CA SER A 93 0.94 -9.02 7.86
C SER A 93 2.23 -9.69 7.38
N ARG A 94 2.67 -10.75 8.07
CA ARG A 94 3.79 -11.57 7.57
C ARG A 94 3.51 -12.14 6.17
N ALA A 95 2.31 -12.67 5.94
CA ALA A 95 1.93 -13.22 4.64
C ALA A 95 2.00 -12.17 3.51
N TRP A 96 1.63 -10.92 3.80
CA TRP A 96 1.81 -9.83 2.84
C TRP A 96 3.28 -9.55 2.55
N VAL A 97 4.13 -9.51 3.58
CA VAL A 97 5.56 -9.28 3.39
C VAL A 97 6.19 -10.39 2.54
N GLU A 98 5.90 -11.66 2.87
CA GLU A 98 6.41 -12.80 2.11
C GLU A 98 5.96 -12.75 0.65
N ALA A 99 4.66 -12.53 0.40
CA ALA A 99 4.15 -12.49 -0.97
C ALA A 99 4.65 -11.29 -1.77
N ARG A 100 4.62 -10.09 -1.17
CA ARG A 100 4.92 -8.84 -1.89
C ARG A 100 6.40 -8.60 -2.09
N PHE A 101 7.23 -8.95 -1.10
CA PHE A 101 8.63 -8.56 -1.05
C PHE A 101 9.59 -9.75 -1.18
N ASN A 102 9.15 -10.97 -0.87
CA ASN A 102 10.00 -12.16 -0.93
C ASN A 102 9.57 -13.18 -1.99
N GLY A 103 8.57 -12.86 -2.82
CA GLY A 103 8.09 -13.72 -3.91
C GLY A 103 7.29 -14.95 -3.46
N GLY A 104 6.76 -14.94 -2.24
CA GLY A 104 5.86 -15.98 -1.74
C GLY A 104 4.48 -15.96 -2.38
N GLU A 105 3.65 -16.95 -2.06
CA GLU A 105 2.26 -16.97 -2.51
C GLU A 105 1.38 -16.06 -1.63
N TRP A 106 0.37 -15.43 -2.26
CA TRP A 106 -0.65 -14.73 -1.52
C TRP A 106 -1.59 -15.70 -0.80
N THR A 107 -1.91 -15.39 0.44
CA THR A 107 -2.80 -16.22 1.27
C THR A 107 -3.84 -15.34 1.99
N PRO A 108 -4.91 -15.94 2.55
CA PRO A 108 -5.92 -15.21 3.33
C PRO A 108 -5.39 -14.49 4.58
N GLN A 109 -4.17 -14.81 5.01
CA GLN A 109 -3.50 -14.14 6.11
C GLN A 109 -2.86 -12.81 5.68
N ALA A 110 -2.83 -12.52 4.37
CA ALA A 110 -2.28 -11.29 3.83
C ALA A 110 -3.24 -10.11 4.04
N TRP A 111 -2.79 -9.14 4.84
CA TRP A 111 -3.48 -7.87 5.04
C TRP A 111 -2.51 -6.69 5.11
N CYS A 112 -3.05 -5.50 4.82
CA CYS A 112 -2.36 -4.21 4.90
C CYS A 112 -3.27 -3.17 5.55
N SER A 113 -2.71 -2.42 6.52
CA SER A 113 -3.28 -1.20 7.07
C SER A 113 -2.54 -0.01 6.51
N ASN A 114 -3.27 1.02 6.06
CA ASN A 114 -2.69 2.26 5.58
C ASN A 114 -3.32 3.42 6.36
N GLU A 115 -2.47 4.18 7.05
CA GLU A 115 -2.84 5.37 7.80
C GLU A 115 -2.09 6.56 7.19
N TRP A 116 -2.82 7.34 6.41
CA TRP A 116 -2.31 8.50 5.69
C TRP A 116 -2.70 9.79 6.42
N ASN A 117 -1.75 10.69 6.62
CA ASN A 117 -1.96 11.93 7.35
C ASN A 117 -1.19 13.09 6.72
N GLY A 118 -1.91 13.92 5.97
CA GLY A 118 -1.52 15.24 5.44
C GLY A 118 -1.87 16.42 6.35
N SER A 119 -2.42 16.18 7.55
CA SER A 119 -2.85 17.22 8.49
C SER A 119 -1.69 17.76 9.35
N PHE A 120 -0.59 18.19 8.72
CA PHE A 120 0.53 18.86 9.37
C PHE A 120 1.04 20.00 8.45
N PRO A 121 1.87 20.94 8.96
CA PRO A 121 2.37 22.04 8.14
C PRO A 121 3.09 21.52 6.88
N SER A 122 2.70 21.98 5.69
CA SER A 122 3.16 21.54 4.35
C SER A 122 2.66 20.17 3.83
N GLY A 123 1.73 19.51 4.52
CA GLY A 123 0.99 18.38 3.98
C GLY A 123 -0.20 18.81 3.11
N SER A 124 -0.85 17.83 2.48
CA SER A 124 -2.02 18.03 1.60
C SER A 124 -3.27 18.53 2.33
N GLY A 125 -3.32 18.35 3.66
CA GLY A 125 -4.52 18.58 4.46
C GLY A 125 -5.52 17.42 4.46
N GLU A 126 -5.22 16.31 3.77
CA GLU A 126 -6.07 15.13 3.73
C GLU A 126 -5.62 14.05 4.73
N VAL A 127 -6.56 13.30 5.29
CA VAL A 127 -6.28 12.17 6.20
C VAL A 127 -7.09 10.99 5.71
N TRP A 128 -6.48 9.82 5.56
CA TRP A 128 -7.17 8.62 5.09
C TRP A 128 -6.77 7.39 5.90
N HIS A 129 -7.71 6.47 6.06
CA HIS A 129 -7.48 5.18 6.70
C HIS A 129 -8.10 4.07 5.86
N TYR A 130 -7.23 3.18 5.38
CA TYR A 130 -7.62 1.99 4.64
C TYR A 130 -7.22 0.72 5.38
N LYS A 131 -8.06 -0.30 5.23
CA LYS A 131 -7.72 -1.69 5.57
C LYS A 131 -8.01 -2.59 4.38
N ILE A 132 -7.03 -3.40 4.03
CA ILE A 132 -7.03 -4.23 2.83
C ILE A 132 -6.71 -5.66 3.23
N ILE A 133 -7.43 -6.62 2.64
CA ILE A 133 -7.17 -8.05 2.80
C ILE A 133 -7.06 -8.73 1.44
N TRP A 134 -6.31 -9.82 1.37
CA TRP A 134 -6.34 -10.70 0.22
C TRP A 134 -7.58 -11.60 0.28
N VAL A 135 -8.26 -11.73 -0.86
CA VAL A 135 -9.43 -12.59 -1.03
C VAL A 135 -9.25 -13.56 -2.20
N GLY A 136 -8.20 -13.42 -3.00
CA GLY A 136 -7.96 -14.26 -4.17
C GLY A 136 -8.78 -13.85 -5.38
N MET A 137 -8.52 -14.49 -6.52
CA MET A 137 -9.08 -14.08 -7.83
C MET A 137 -10.60 -14.17 -7.92
N GLY A 138 -11.25 -14.89 -7.01
CA GLY A 138 -12.71 -14.99 -6.95
C GLY A 138 -13.40 -13.70 -6.49
N LEU A 139 -12.65 -12.75 -5.89
CA LEU A 139 -13.16 -11.47 -5.36
C LEU A 139 -14.44 -11.67 -4.55
N GLU A 140 -15.57 -11.13 -4.97
CA GLU A 140 -16.88 -11.24 -4.31
C GLU A 140 -17.36 -12.68 -4.12
N ASN A 141 -16.87 -13.62 -4.95
CA ASN A 141 -17.19 -15.05 -4.85
C ASN A 141 -16.20 -15.82 -3.95
N SER A 142 -15.22 -15.14 -3.37
CA SER A 142 -14.24 -15.74 -2.47
C SER A 142 -14.86 -16.12 -1.12
N PRO A 143 -14.46 -17.24 -0.50
CA PRO A 143 -14.83 -17.53 0.88
C PRO A 143 -14.26 -16.53 1.89
N TYR A 144 -13.28 -15.70 1.50
CA TYR A 144 -12.65 -14.68 2.35
C TYR A 144 -13.27 -13.29 2.19
N TRP A 145 -14.14 -13.12 1.18
CA TRP A 145 -14.83 -11.86 0.92
C TRP A 145 -15.76 -11.46 2.06
N ARG A 146 -15.87 -10.16 2.31
CA ARG A 146 -16.73 -9.64 3.37
C ARG A 146 -17.81 -8.72 2.81
N PRO A 147 -19.08 -8.88 3.26
CA PRO A 147 -20.13 -7.98 2.86
C PRO A 147 -19.80 -6.52 3.21
N GLY A 148 -19.90 -5.64 2.22
CA GLY A 148 -19.69 -4.20 2.37
C GLY A 148 -18.30 -3.69 2.00
N GLY A 149 -17.38 -4.55 1.58
CA GLY A 149 -16.13 -4.15 0.93
C GLY A 149 -16.26 -3.93 -0.58
N TYR A 150 -15.15 -3.57 -1.22
CA TYR A 150 -15.05 -3.45 -2.68
C TYR A 150 -13.71 -3.99 -3.20
N PRO A 151 -13.67 -4.49 -4.46
CA PRO A 151 -12.50 -5.18 -4.96
C PRO A 151 -11.43 -4.19 -5.42
N ILE A 152 -10.18 -4.52 -5.16
CA ILE A 152 -9.02 -3.81 -5.70
C ILE A 152 -7.97 -4.81 -6.19
N TRP A 153 -7.19 -4.39 -7.18
CA TRP A 153 -6.00 -5.11 -7.64
C TRP A 153 -6.23 -6.59 -8.02
N GLY A 154 -7.43 -6.92 -8.47
CA GLY A 154 -7.80 -8.23 -9.03
C GLY A 154 -7.90 -9.39 -8.04
N GLN A 155 -7.49 -9.22 -6.77
CA GLN A 155 -7.50 -10.30 -5.76
C GLN A 155 -7.57 -9.80 -4.31
N PHE A 156 -7.83 -8.51 -4.10
CA PHE A 156 -7.88 -7.88 -2.78
C PHE A 156 -9.21 -7.18 -2.56
N GLU A 157 -9.56 -7.02 -1.29
CA GLU A 157 -10.76 -6.31 -0.85
C GLU A 157 -10.34 -5.17 0.08
N VAL A 158 -10.91 -3.99 -0.14
CA VAL A 158 -10.90 -2.92 0.88
C VAL A 158 -12.05 -3.18 1.83
N ILE A 159 -11.75 -3.37 3.11
CA ILE A 159 -12.74 -3.65 4.18
C ILE A 159 -13.02 -2.43 5.06
N LEU A 160 -12.19 -1.38 4.96
CA LEU A 160 -12.42 -0.07 5.56
C LEU A 160 -11.82 0.98 4.65
N SER A 161 -12.59 2.02 4.33
CA SER A 161 -12.10 3.26 3.72
C SER A 161 -12.87 4.43 4.32
N GLN A 162 -12.15 5.30 5.01
CA GLN A 162 -12.66 6.56 5.51
C GLN A 162 -11.56 7.62 5.46
N GLY A 163 -11.97 8.89 5.41
CA GLY A 163 -11.01 9.97 5.40
C GLY A 163 -11.63 11.33 5.60
N LYS A 164 -10.76 12.32 5.75
CA LYS A 164 -11.10 13.72 5.90
C LYS A 164 -10.35 14.52 4.85
N THR A 165 -11.06 15.39 4.15
CA THR A 165 -10.49 16.42 3.29
C THR A 165 -10.94 17.80 3.81
N PRO A 166 -10.48 18.91 3.21
CA PRO A 166 -11.03 20.24 3.50
C PRO A 166 -12.55 20.34 3.30
N GLU A 167 -13.13 19.51 2.42
CA GLU A 167 -14.56 19.48 2.14
C GLU A 167 -15.40 18.70 3.16
N GLY A 168 -14.80 17.84 3.99
CA GLY A 168 -15.53 17.10 5.02
C GLY A 168 -14.94 15.74 5.38
N HIS A 169 -15.72 14.95 6.14
CA HIS A 169 -15.41 13.57 6.49
C HIS A 169 -16.21 12.60 5.62
N PHE A 170 -15.55 11.56 5.13
CA PHE A 170 -16.07 10.59 4.18
C PHE A 170 -15.93 9.18 4.72
N TRP A 171 -16.96 8.37 4.47
CA TRP A 171 -16.94 6.93 4.67
C TRP A 171 -17.30 6.29 3.34
N GLU A 172 -16.33 5.63 2.71
CA GLU A 172 -16.55 4.95 1.43
C GLU A 172 -16.89 3.47 1.65
N THR A 173 -16.33 2.86 2.70
CA THR A 173 -16.55 1.44 2.97
C THR A 173 -16.32 1.09 4.42
N HIS A 174 -17.15 0.15 4.89
CA HIS A 174 -17.05 -0.46 6.20
C HIS A 174 -17.67 -1.87 6.11
N ALA A 175 -16.83 -2.85 5.77
CA ALA A 175 -17.25 -4.23 5.70
C ALA A 175 -17.61 -4.77 7.08
N ASN A 176 -18.44 -5.82 7.14
CA ASN A 176 -18.77 -6.50 8.38
C ASN A 176 -18.22 -7.94 8.38
N PRO A 177 -17.10 -8.24 9.08
CA PRO A 177 -16.30 -7.35 9.93
C PRO A 177 -15.18 -6.57 9.20
N ALA A 178 -14.90 -5.34 9.65
CA ALA A 178 -13.79 -4.49 9.17
C ALA A 178 -12.47 -4.67 9.97
N GLY A 179 -12.31 -5.80 10.66
CA GLY A 179 -11.10 -6.17 11.40
C GLY A 179 -10.41 -7.37 10.78
N TYR A 180 -9.09 -7.50 10.87
CA TYR A 180 -8.35 -8.58 10.20
C TYR A 180 -8.66 -10.00 10.69
N GLY A 181 -9.47 -10.13 11.75
CA GLY A 181 -9.75 -11.40 12.41
C GLY A 181 -8.63 -11.79 13.38
N ALA A 182 -8.95 -12.68 14.33
CA ALA A 182 -7.92 -13.41 15.07
C ALA A 182 -7.58 -14.63 14.21
N GLY A 183 -6.39 -14.67 13.60
CA GLY A 183 -5.95 -15.84 12.85
C GLY A 183 -5.97 -17.06 13.75
N THR A 184 -6.83 -18.04 13.47
CA THR A 184 -6.63 -19.40 13.98
C THR A 184 -5.48 -19.99 13.17
N ASN A 185 -4.30 -20.02 13.78
CA ASN A 185 -3.18 -20.84 13.32
C ASN A 185 -3.58 -22.33 13.32
#